data_AF-A0A0K9P6U0-F1
#
_entry.id   AF-A0A0K9P6U0-F1
#
_cell.length_a   1.000
_cell.length_b   1.000
_cell.length_c   1.000
_cell.angle_alpha   90.00
_cell.angle_beta   90.00
_cell.angle_gamma   90.00
#
_symmetry.space_group_name_H-M   'P 1'
#
loop_
_entity.id
_entity.type
_entity.pdbx_description
1 polymer ?
#
loop_
_entity_poly.entity_id
_entity_poly.type
_entity_poly.pdbx_seq_one_letter_code
_entity_poly.pdbx_strand_id
1 'polypeptide(L)'
;MKKMETDLIECHKITRKSHNIRESCKAQITFEIDTGSTNWRVHIFVEHHTHELITLRKRRFLRVNRHMSSTPRGLLDSLNSAHIQSFQQYSYAAMASGTFSNPSFIMTSTS
;
A
#
# COMPACT_ATOMS: atom_id res chain seq x y z
N MET A 1 -30.40 26.78 20.01
CA MET A 1 -30.19 25.32 19.82
C MET A 1 -29.54 25.13 18.46
N LYS A 2 -28.22 24.92 18.40
CA LYS A 2 -27.50 24.68 17.14
C LYS A 2 -27.46 23.17 16.90
N LYS A 3 -28.14 22.70 15.84
CA LYS A 3 -27.98 21.33 15.34
C LYS A 3 -26.61 21.24 14.67
N MET A 4 -25.76 20.34 15.15
CA MET A 4 -24.43 20.10 14.63
C MET A 4 -24.20 18.60 14.57
N GLU A 5 -24.86 17.89 13.67
CA GLU A 5 -24.53 16.49 13.41
C GLU A 5 -25.19 15.99 12.13
N THR A 6 -24.49 16.05 10.99
CA THR A 6 -24.73 15.17 9.84
C THR A 6 -23.63 15.32 8.77
N ASP A 7 -22.34 15.39 9.15
CA ASP A 7 -21.23 15.42 8.17
C ASP A 7 -20.29 14.19 8.26
N LEU A 8 -20.70 13.12 8.94
CA LEU A 8 -19.87 11.91 9.11
C LEU A 8 -20.26 10.73 8.21
N ILE A 9 -21.17 10.90 7.24
CA ILE A 9 -21.58 9.80 6.36
C ILE A 9 -21.58 10.22 4.90
N GLU A 10 -20.47 10.80 4.45
CA GLU A 10 -20.00 10.43 3.12
C GLU A 10 -18.88 9.41 3.31
N CYS A 11 -19.28 8.19 3.70
CA CYS A 11 -18.43 7.03 3.45
C CYS A 11 -18.35 6.95 1.94
N HIS A 12 -17.38 7.65 1.34
CA HIS A 12 -17.06 7.50 -0.07
C HIS A 12 -16.94 6.00 -0.26
N LYS A 13 -17.95 5.41 -0.92
CA LYS A 13 -17.84 4.07 -1.48
C LYS A 13 -16.75 4.23 -2.51
N ILE A 14 -15.50 4.15 -2.08
CA ILE A 14 -14.36 4.01 -2.96
C ILE A 14 -14.64 2.67 -3.60
N THR A 15 -15.26 2.71 -4.78
CA THR A 15 -15.44 1.55 -5.62
C THR A 15 -14.03 1.13 -5.96
N ARG A 16 -13.46 0.25 -5.13
CA ARG A 16 -12.20 -0.40 -5.45
C ARG A 16 -12.54 -1.19 -6.69
N LYS A 17 -12.22 -0.66 -7.88
CA LYS A 17 -12.25 -1.43 -9.11
C LYS A 17 -11.42 -2.66 -8.78
N SER A 18 -12.11 -3.79 -8.61
CA SER A 18 -11.48 -5.09 -8.40
C SER A 18 -10.53 -5.23 -9.58
N HIS A 19 -9.25 -4.96 -9.33
CA HIS A 19 -8.25 -5.05 -10.38
C HIS A 19 -8.20 -6.52 -10.69
N ASN A 20 -8.78 -6.90 -11.83
CA ASN A 20 -8.71 -8.22 -12.48
C ASN A 20 -7.90 -9.19 -11.62
N ILE A 21 -8.57 -9.82 -10.65
CA ILE A 21 -7.89 -10.76 -9.76
C ILE A 21 -7.49 -11.89 -10.71
N ARG A 22 -6.19 -11.97 -11.02
CA ARG A 22 -5.67 -12.95 -11.99
C ARG A 22 -5.97 -14.38 -11.54
N GLU A 23 -6.22 -14.54 -10.25
CA GLU A 23 -6.61 -15.78 -9.58
C GLU A 23 -8.02 -15.58 -9.00
N SER A 24 -8.90 -16.56 -9.14
CA SER A 24 -10.29 -16.50 -8.64
C SER A 24 -10.39 -16.67 -7.11
N CYS A 25 -9.55 -15.96 -6.37
CA CYS A 25 -9.52 -16.00 -4.91
C CYS A 25 -10.70 -15.24 -4.31
N LYS A 26 -11.41 -15.90 -3.39
CA LYS A 26 -12.59 -15.34 -2.70
C LYS A 26 -12.28 -14.90 -1.26
N ALA A 27 -11.02 -14.99 -0.83
CA ALA A 27 -10.60 -14.54 0.49
C ALA A 27 -10.88 -13.03 0.63
N GLN A 28 -11.57 -12.64 1.69
CA GLN A 28 -11.98 -11.26 1.91
C GLN A 28 -12.28 -10.98 3.38
N ILE A 29 -12.09 -9.73 3.78
CA ILE A 29 -12.54 -9.20 5.06
C ILE A 29 -13.27 -7.88 4.83
N THR A 30 -14.48 -7.76 5.36
CA THR A 30 -15.31 -6.56 5.29
C THR A 30 -15.64 -6.12 6.69
N PHE A 31 -15.39 -4.85 6.98
CA PHE A 31 -15.74 -4.23 8.24
C PHE A 31 -16.95 -3.31 8.05
N GLU A 32 -17.81 -3.26 9.04
CA GLU A 32 -18.95 -2.36 9.12
C GLU A 32 -18.91 -1.59 10.44
N ILE A 33 -19.39 -0.36 10.42
CA ILE A 33 -19.62 0.42 11.64
C ILE A 33 -21.01 0.06 12.15
N ASP A 34 -21.12 -0.28 13.43
CA ASP A 34 -22.41 -0.58 14.04
C ASP A 34 -23.28 0.67 14.09
N THR A 35 -24.48 0.60 13.50
CA THR A 35 -25.43 1.72 13.48
C THR A 35 -25.83 2.09 14.90
N GLY A 36 -25.38 3.26 15.36
CA GLY A 36 -25.62 3.77 16.71
C GLY A 36 -24.41 3.73 17.64
N SER A 37 -23.25 3.26 17.17
CA SER A 37 -21.98 3.34 17.91
C SER A 37 -20.83 3.79 17.01
N THR A 38 -19.66 4.04 17.60
CA THR A 38 -18.39 4.26 16.87
C THR A 38 -17.57 2.97 16.72
N ASN A 39 -18.14 1.82 17.11
CA ASN A 39 -17.45 0.55 17.09
C ASN A 39 -17.47 -0.06 15.68
N TRP A 40 -16.36 -0.69 15.31
CA TRP A 40 -16.22 -1.44 14.08
C TRP A 40 -16.42 -2.92 14.35
N ARG A 41 -17.22 -3.58 13.53
CA ARG A 41 -17.40 -5.04 13.54
C ARG A 41 -16.92 -5.65 12.23
N VAL A 42 -16.50 -6.91 12.29
CA VAL A 42 -16.24 -7.72 11.10
C VAL A 42 -17.59 -8.24 10.59
N HIS A 43 -17.98 -7.83 9.39
CA HIS A 43 -19.22 -8.29 8.75
C HIS A 43 -19.01 -9.56 7.92
N ILE A 44 -17.91 -9.61 7.15
CA ILE A 44 -17.58 -10.77 6.32
C ILE A 44 -16.13 -11.13 6.59
N PHE A 45 -15.87 -12.41 6.84
CA PHE A 45 -14.53 -12.97 6.91
C PHE A 45 -14.47 -14.30 6.16
N VAL A 46 -13.75 -14.32 5.05
CA VAL A 46 -13.45 -15.52 4.27
C VAL A 46 -11.95 -15.71 4.33
N GLU A 47 -11.50 -16.62 5.20
CA GLU A 47 -10.08 -16.89 5.44
C GLU A 47 -9.43 -17.72 4.33
N HIS A 48 -10.20 -18.61 3.70
CA HIS A 48 -9.65 -19.59 2.79
C HIS A 48 -9.12 -18.96 1.48
N HIS A 49 -7.84 -19.22 1.20
CA HIS A 49 -7.18 -18.83 -0.04
C HIS A 49 -7.06 -20.01 -1.02
N THR A 50 -7.24 -19.72 -2.30
CA THR A 50 -7.03 -20.70 -3.40
C THR A 50 -5.59 -20.69 -3.93
N HIS A 51 -4.71 -19.91 -3.30
CA HIS A 51 -3.30 -19.72 -3.66
C HIS A 51 -2.44 -19.58 -2.42
N GLU A 52 -1.13 -19.73 -2.56
CA GLU A 52 -0.19 -19.48 -1.47
C GLU A 52 -0.14 -17.99 -1.09
N LEU A 53 0.12 -17.72 0.19
CA LEU A 53 0.35 -16.37 0.67
C LEU A 53 1.70 -15.84 0.17
N ILE A 54 1.77 -14.53 -0.03
CA ILE A 54 2.97 -13.87 -0.54
C ILE A 54 4.09 -13.95 0.50
N THR A 55 5.20 -14.59 0.13
CA THR A 55 6.42 -14.61 0.93
C THR A 55 7.01 -13.20 1.13
N LEU A 56 7.75 -12.99 2.23
CA LEU A 56 8.43 -11.73 2.51
C LEU A 56 9.34 -11.25 1.36
N ARG A 57 10.01 -12.18 0.66
CA ARG A 57 10.86 -11.87 -0.50
C ARG A 57 10.07 -11.27 -1.68
N LYS A 58 8.80 -11.64 -1.82
CA LYS A 58 7.90 -11.15 -2.87
C LYS A 58 7.07 -9.92 -2.43
N ARG A 59 7.20 -9.47 -1.18
CA ARG A 59 6.44 -8.33 -0.62
C ARG A 59 6.61 -7.03 -1.42
N ARG A 60 7.78 -6.79 -2.01
CA ARG A 60 8.06 -5.60 -2.85
C ARG A 60 7.17 -5.48 -4.09
N PHE A 61 6.58 -6.58 -4.55
CA PHE A 61 5.70 -6.58 -5.73
C PHE A 61 4.27 -6.16 -5.41
N LEU A 62 3.89 -6.17 -4.12
CA LEU A 62 2.58 -5.73 -3.66
C LEU A 62 2.39 -4.23 -3.88
N ARG A 63 1.23 -3.86 -4.41
CA ARG A 63 0.89 -2.46 -4.69
C ARG A 63 0.91 -1.59 -3.42
N VAL A 64 0.52 -2.14 -2.27
CA VAL A 64 0.54 -1.43 -0.98
C VAL A 64 1.94 -0.97 -0.59
N ASN A 65 2.98 -1.66 -1.09
CA ASN A 65 4.39 -1.34 -0.83
C ASN A 65 5.03 -0.51 -1.95
N ARG A 66 4.27 -0.02 -2.94
CA ARG A 66 4.78 0.87 -4.00
C ARG A 66 4.84 2.33 -3.58
N HIS A 67 4.38 2.67 -2.38
CA HIS A 67 4.50 4.02 -1.85
C HIS A 67 5.98 4.31 -1.54
N MET A 68 6.55 5.33 -2.18
CA MET A 68 7.89 5.85 -1.88
C MET A 68 7.75 7.17 -1.13
N SER A 69 8.59 7.39 -0.11
CA SER A 69 8.65 8.67 0.59
C SER A 69 9.13 9.80 -0.34
N SER A 70 8.95 11.06 0.08
CA SER A 70 9.27 12.23 -0.74
C SER A 70 10.76 12.34 -1.09
N THR A 71 11.64 12.05 -0.15
CA THR A 71 13.11 12.11 -0.35
C THR A 71 13.64 11.20 -1.47
N PRO A 72 13.41 9.87 -1.47
CA PRO A 72 13.89 8.98 -2.53
C PRO A 72 13.18 9.26 -3.84
N ARG A 73 11.93 9.73 -3.78
CA ARG A 73 11.19 10.17 -4.97
C ARG A 73 11.86 11.38 -5.62
N GLY A 74 12.21 12.40 -4.83
CA GLY A 74 12.90 13.59 -5.31
C GLY A 74 14.25 13.27 -5.95
N LEU A 75 15.02 12.36 -5.34
CA LEU A 75 16.26 11.85 -5.94
C LEU A 75 16.01 11.19 -7.31
N LEU A 76 15.06 10.26 -7.39
CA LEU A 76 14.73 9.60 -8.67
C LEU A 76 14.23 10.59 -9.72
N ASP A 77 13.42 11.57 -9.32
CA ASP A 77 12.93 12.63 -10.19
C ASP A 77 14.10 13.49 -10.72
N SER A 78 15.09 13.83 -9.89
CA SER A 78 16.33 14.52 -10.31
C SER A 78 17.17 13.67 -11.28
N LEU A 79 17.35 12.38 -11.01
CA LEU A 79 18.11 11.48 -11.88
C LEU A 79 17.43 11.30 -13.24
N ASN A 80 16.10 11.20 -13.25
CA ASN A 80 15.30 11.17 -14.47
C ASN A 80 15.43 12.48 -15.25
N SER A 81 15.37 13.62 -14.57
CA SER A 81 15.54 14.94 -15.20
C SER A 81 16.94 15.12 -15.82
N ALA A 82 17.95 14.49 -15.21
CA ALA A 82 19.32 14.43 -15.73
C ALA A 82 19.53 13.37 -16.84
N HIS A 83 18.47 12.71 -17.32
CA HIS A 83 18.51 11.67 -18.35
C HIS A 83 19.44 10.49 -18.01
N ILE A 84 19.67 10.24 -16.73
CA ILE A 84 20.49 9.11 -16.27
C ILE A 84 19.72 7.83 -16.55
N GLN A 85 20.38 6.83 -17.16
CA GLN A 85 19.71 5.61 -17.54
C GLN A 85 19.22 4.84 -16.31
N SER A 86 18.04 4.21 -16.41
CA SER A 86 17.42 3.51 -15.28
C SER A 86 18.32 2.45 -14.64
N PHE A 87 19.21 1.81 -15.42
CA PHE A 87 20.19 0.86 -14.87
C PHE A 87 21.20 1.54 -13.92
N GLN A 88 21.65 2.76 -14.26
CA GLN A 88 22.58 3.55 -13.45
C GLN A 88 21.88 4.07 -12.19
N GLN A 89 20.63 4.51 -12.33
CA GLN A 89 19.80 4.91 -11.18
C GLN A 89 19.61 3.74 -10.22
N TYR A 90 19.32 2.54 -10.73
CA TYR A 90 19.17 1.33 -9.92
C TYR A 90 20.48 0.94 -9.24
N SER A 91 21.60 0.96 -9.96
CA SER A 91 22.92 0.68 -9.39
C SER A 91 23.25 1.67 -8.27
N TYR A 92 22.99 2.96 -8.47
CA TYR A 92 23.21 3.99 -7.46
C TYR A 92 22.33 3.76 -6.23
N ALA A 93 21.04 3.48 -6.41
CA ALA A 93 20.12 3.19 -5.32
C ALA A 93 20.52 1.91 -4.54
N ALA A 94 20.98 0.87 -5.23
CA ALA A 94 21.47 -0.36 -4.60
C ALA A 94 22.75 -0.10 -3.78
N MET A 95 23.68 0.71 -4.29
CA MET A 95 24.87 1.14 -3.56
C MET A 95 24.50 1.98 -2.33
N ALA A 96 23.60 2.95 -2.47
CA ALA A 96 23.20 3.86 -1.40
C ALA A 96 22.40 3.15 -0.27
N SER A 97 21.66 2.09 -0.61
CA SER A 97 20.90 1.29 0.37
C SER A 97 21.69 0.12 0.98
N GLY A 98 22.93 -0.11 0.53
CA GLY A 98 23.78 -1.19 1.03
C GLY A 98 23.29 -2.62 0.73
N THR A 99 22.19 -2.78 -0.02
CA THR A 99 21.63 -4.10 -0.34
C THR A 99 21.05 -4.13 -1.75
N PHE A 100 21.24 -5.24 -2.46
CA PHE A 100 20.57 -5.52 -3.74
C PHE A 100 19.14 -6.04 -3.52
N SER A 101 18.88 -6.60 -2.34
CA SER A 101 17.59 -7.13 -1.91
C SER A 101 16.86 -6.10 -1.06
N ASN A 102 16.15 -5.21 -1.75
CA ASN A 102 15.42 -4.04 -1.25
C ASN A 102 16.24 -2.74 -1.38
N PRO A 103 16.03 -1.97 -2.47
CA PRO A 103 16.07 -0.53 -2.35
C PRO A 103 14.84 -0.07 -1.52
N SER A 104 14.66 -0.63 -0.32
CA SER A 104 13.69 -0.14 0.65
C SER A 104 14.32 1.10 1.26
N PHE A 105 14.12 2.23 0.59
CA PHE A 105 14.08 3.50 1.30
C PHE A 105 12.79 3.51 2.12
N ILE A 106 12.74 2.69 3.17
CA ILE A 106 11.66 2.66 4.15
C ILE A 106 12.32 2.98 5.48
N MET A 107 11.98 4.19 5.96
CA MET A 107 11.91 4.62 7.34
C MET A 107 12.91 3.95 8.29
N THR A 108 13.96 4.69 8.64
CA THR A 108 14.69 4.48 9.89
C THR A 108 13.67 4.34 11.02
N SER A 109 13.49 3.13 11.55
CA SER A 109 12.98 2.95 12.89
C SER A 109 14.05 3.54 13.80
N THR A 110 13.82 4.75 14.28
CA THR A 110 14.52 5.29 15.44
C THR A 110 14.23 4.37 16.61
N SER A 111 15.28 3.68 17.07
CA SER A 111 15.36 3.05 18.39
C SER A 111 15.48 4.10 19.48
#